data_AF-A0A433K8C0-F1
#
_entry.id   AF-A0A433K8C0-F1
#
_cell.length_a   1.000
_cell.length_b   1.000
_cell.length_c   1.000
_cell.angle_alpha   90.00
_cell.angle_beta   90.00
_cell.angle_gamma   90.00
#
_symmetry.space_group_name_H-M   'P 1'
#
loop_
_entity.id
_entity.type
_entity.pdbx_description
1 polymer ?
#
loop_
_entity_poly.entity_id
_entity_poly.type
_entity_poly.pdbx_seq_one_letter_code
_entity_poly.pdbx_strand_id
1 'polypeptide(L)'
;MHNLPKELYHGQVVGKMSFIVRTLEQIDPEQLHQGIRVDFQTEIDWINGVDESGQFNTFKTIEEASKMGKCPDLDTLSRKALIIQELDRLVTLIKPFVMNKEQVESMYIRLKDHPNLWSSFYHQRLNQLEQLNNSIANLPESIRIFVHATVTKLKIHLAENGLSDKDPIANELFKLSINMRDMGHTHQNTLFSLFVNYIKSQSSTQPFANVLSNEERSEIISALIAHHPIELSSETLKTRLHDLTAASDVDADLLNDIDNIFKLDNELKTLRTRRLGTHTLSDKQVEQFFSRVSQQNEQNDTQHTEQLCKLFLLSKAFPAAKEYIEVALEQSPADLEALTASPEFLHQIIVDIVYSNCPVQDELEIRARDQLLTQLYTQLSQQGGLQLSMDVKKLYQFINNQVQKVLDGMPQRKNRLESLGFGIPTFNNIEAVINTLDPNKNQKANVVLVEFYTAIQKAKETHLYLVSNPSISKQIEEITANDFNAFFKECCDAGKQAIKQLEGNRSGITAVVDVLRSIANWGIYILSLGTTPQFFKKTRTAADDVAQAIHVLKDTITSTLEHIDFSQEPNQNIASTI
;
A
#
# COMPACT_ATOMS: atom_id res chain seq x y z
N MET A 1 20.00 -11.83 80.37
CA MET A 1 20.70 -10.57 80.05
C MET A 1 21.65 -10.87 78.91
N HIS A 2 21.33 -10.41 77.70
CA HIS A 2 22.24 -10.42 76.55
C HIS A 2 23.52 -9.64 76.90
N ASN A 3 24.65 -9.95 76.25
CA ASN A 3 26.05 -9.66 76.62
C ASN A 3 26.48 -8.18 76.84
N LEU A 4 25.58 -7.26 77.20
CA LEU A 4 25.85 -5.85 77.47
C LEU A 4 26.00 -5.58 78.97
N PRO A 5 26.99 -4.77 79.39
CA PRO A 5 27.02 -4.17 80.72
C PRO A 5 25.71 -3.44 81.06
N LYS A 6 25.26 -3.51 82.31
CA LYS A 6 23.95 -2.96 82.74
C LYS A 6 23.78 -1.47 82.42
N GLU A 7 24.82 -0.67 82.60
CA GLU A 7 24.79 0.76 82.27
C GLU A 7 24.61 1.00 80.76
N LEU A 8 25.31 0.22 79.93
CA LEU A 8 25.16 0.28 78.48
C LEU A 8 23.76 -0.17 78.04
N TYR A 9 23.17 -1.18 78.69
CA TYR A 9 21.82 -1.63 78.39
C TYR A 9 20.79 -0.49 78.55
N HIS A 10 20.79 0.21 79.68
CA HIS A 10 19.83 1.29 79.92
C HIS A 10 20.10 2.53 79.06
N GLY A 11 21.37 2.83 78.76
CA GLY A 11 21.71 3.87 77.77
C GLY A 11 21.18 3.55 76.37
N GLN A 12 21.20 2.28 75.95
CA GLN A 12 20.62 1.83 74.67
C GLN A 12 19.09 1.93 74.65
N VAL A 13 18.42 1.69 75.79
CA VAL A 13 16.97 1.88 75.92
C VAL A 13 16.58 3.33 75.63
N VAL A 14 17.26 4.31 76.27
CA VAL A 14 17.02 5.74 76.03
C VAL A 14 17.28 6.08 74.56
N GLY A 15 18.40 5.61 74.01
CA GLY A 15 18.75 5.85 72.60
C GLY A 15 17.70 5.34 71.60
N LYS A 16 17.14 4.15 71.83
CA LYS A 16 16.10 3.60 70.94
C LYS A 16 14.76 4.33 71.06
N MET A 17 14.38 4.75 72.27
CA MET A 17 13.19 5.60 72.45
C MET A 17 13.32 6.90 71.68
N SER A 18 14.44 7.61 71.84
CA SER A 18 14.70 8.85 71.10
C SER A 18 14.73 8.63 69.59
N PHE A 19 15.33 7.53 69.12
CA PHE A 19 15.34 7.16 67.71
C PHE A 19 13.92 6.96 67.15
N ILE A 20 13.06 6.22 67.87
CA ILE A 20 11.67 5.98 67.47
C ILE A 20 10.92 7.31 67.32
N VAL A 21 10.98 8.17 68.33
CA VAL A 21 10.25 9.46 68.32
C VAL A 21 10.75 10.36 67.20
N ARG A 22 12.07 10.48 67.03
CA ARG A 22 12.65 11.28 65.93
C ARG A 22 12.22 10.76 64.55
N THR A 23 12.22 9.44 64.37
CA THR A 23 11.83 8.83 63.08
C THR A 23 10.34 9.02 62.81
N LEU A 24 9.50 8.91 63.85
CA LEU A 24 8.07 9.18 63.75
C LEU A 24 7.79 10.64 63.37
N GLU A 25 8.55 11.59 63.91
CA GLU A 25 8.45 13.01 63.54
C GLU A 25 8.91 13.29 62.10
N GLN A 26 9.80 12.47 61.54
CA GLN A 26 10.23 12.57 60.14
C GLN A 26 9.16 12.08 59.16
N ILE A 27 8.45 10.99 59.51
CA ILE A 27 7.34 10.45 58.74
C ILE A 27 6.11 11.35 58.85
N ASP A 28 5.82 11.84 60.06
CA ASP A 28 4.57 12.52 60.41
C ASP A 28 4.79 13.88 61.10
N PRO A 29 5.40 14.87 60.42
CA PRO A 29 5.69 16.17 61.02
C PRO A 29 4.42 16.93 61.43
N GLU A 30 3.32 16.74 60.70
CA GLU A 30 2.02 17.40 60.94
C GLU A 30 1.10 16.65 61.92
N GLN A 31 1.56 15.52 62.45
CA GLN A 31 0.82 14.71 63.42
C GLN A 31 -0.52 14.15 62.91
N LEU A 32 -0.57 13.76 61.64
CA LEU A 32 -1.76 13.28 60.95
C LEU A 32 -2.02 11.77 61.19
N HIS A 33 -0.99 10.98 61.52
CA HIS A 33 -1.06 9.51 61.63
C HIS A 33 -1.35 9.04 63.06
N GLN A 34 -2.52 9.40 63.59
CA GLN A 34 -2.91 9.12 64.97
C GLN A 34 -2.88 7.62 65.33
N GLY A 35 -3.21 6.73 64.39
CA GLY A 35 -3.14 5.28 64.62
C GLY A 35 -1.71 4.79 64.93
N ILE A 36 -0.71 5.38 64.28
CA ILE A 36 0.71 5.07 64.53
C ILE A 36 1.17 5.70 65.85
N ARG A 37 0.79 6.96 66.10
CA ARG A 37 1.20 7.69 67.32
C ARG A 37 0.73 7.03 68.61
N VAL A 38 -0.51 6.52 68.63
CA VAL A 38 -1.05 5.78 69.78
C VAL A 38 -0.22 4.55 70.13
N ASP A 39 0.29 3.81 69.14
CA ASP A 39 1.14 2.63 69.37
C ASP A 39 2.53 2.97 69.95
N PHE A 40 2.99 4.20 69.76
CA PHE A 40 4.27 4.72 70.27
C PHE A 40 4.09 5.74 71.41
N GLN A 41 2.89 5.85 71.99
CA GLN A 41 2.57 6.89 72.98
C GLN A 41 3.50 6.84 74.19
N THR A 42 3.84 5.64 74.67
CA THR A 42 4.78 5.47 75.79
C THR A 42 6.16 6.06 75.49
N GLU A 43 6.69 5.81 74.29
CA GLU A 43 7.98 6.38 73.88
C GLU A 43 7.88 7.90 73.68
N ILE A 44 6.78 8.40 73.13
CA ILE A 44 6.49 9.84 72.97
C ILE A 44 6.43 10.52 74.34
N ASP A 45 5.69 9.97 75.29
CA ASP A 45 5.53 10.55 76.63
C ASP A 45 6.86 10.59 77.39
N TRP A 46 7.72 9.58 77.22
CA TRP A 46 9.04 9.60 77.85
C TRP A 46 9.99 10.63 77.23
N ILE A 47 10.02 10.75 75.90
CA ILE A 47 10.95 11.66 75.20
C ILE A 47 10.47 13.12 75.23
N ASN A 48 9.17 13.35 74.96
CA ASN A 48 8.59 14.68 74.84
C ASN A 48 7.83 15.13 76.11
N GLY A 49 7.70 14.26 77.11
CA GLY A 49 7.01 14.59 78.36
C GLY A 49 7.84 15.44 79.32
N VAL A 50 7.13 15.93 80.33
CA VAL A 50 7.67 16.76 81.40
C VAL A 50 7.53 16.06 82.75
N ASP A 51 8.47 16.31 83.66
CA ASP A 51 8.43 15.81 85.02
C ASP A 51 7.41 16.59 85.89
N GLU A 52 7.28 16.21 87.16
CA GLU A 52 6.36 16.84 88.12
C GLU A 52 6.63 18.34 88.35
N SER A 53 7.81 18.82 87.96
CA SER A 53 8.22 20.23 88.03
C SER A 53 7.98 21.01 86.72
N GLY A 54 7.48 20.34 85.69
CA GLY A 54 7.23 20.92 84.37
C GLY A 54 8.47 21.03 83.48
N GLN A 55 9.59 20.38 83.85
CA GLN A 55 10.81 20.32 83.02
C GLN A 55 10.80 19.10 82.12
N PHE A 56 11.35 19.22 80.91
CA PHE A 56 11.48 18.07 80.00
C PHE A 56 12.31 16.95 80.61
N ASN A 57 11.90 15.71 80.36
CA ASN A 57 12.65 14.54 80.79
C ASN A 57 14.09 14.56 80.26
N THR A 58 15.07 14.45 81.16
CA THR A 58 16.48 14.39 80.78
C THR A 58 16.92 12.95 80.51
N PHE A 59 18.06 12.78 79.83
CA PHE A 59 18.67 11.46 79.61
C PHE A 59 18.75 10.63 80.92
N LYS A 60 19.21 11.25 82.02
CA LYS A 60 19.34 10.57 83.32
C LYS A 60 17.99 10.15 83.90
N THR A 61 16.98 11.02 83.78
CA THR A 61 15.61 10.74 84.23
C THR A 61 15.05 9.48 83.56
N ILE A 62 15.22 9.38 82.24
CA ILE A 62 14.73 8.25 81.45
C ILE A 62 15.58 6.99 81.71
N GLU A 63 16.89 7.14 81.88
CA GLU A 63 17.80 6.04 82.23
C GLU A 63 17.44 5.41 83.59
N GLU A 64 17.14 6.24 84.59
CA GLU A 64 16.68 5.79 85.91
C GLU A 64 15.30 5.13 85.84
N ALA A 65 14.36 5.70 85.06
CA ALA A 65 13.08 5.07 84.80
C ALA A 65 13.22 3.68 84.15
N SER A 66 14.18 3.51 83.23
CA SER A 66 14.53 2.22 82.63
C SER A 66 15.10 1.23 83.66
N LYS A 67 16.00 1.68 84.55
CA LYS A 67 16.52 0.85 85.67
C LYS A 67 15.41 0.38 86.61
N MET A 68 14.37 1.20 86.79
CA MET A 68 13.19 0.90 87.59
C MET A 68 12.14 0.04 86.85
N GLY A 69 12.35 -0.33 85.59
CA GLY A 69 11.39 -1.10 84.81
C GLY A 69 10.13 -0.33 84.39
N LYS A 70 10.18 1.02 84.40
CA LYS A 70 9.08 1.88 83.94
C LYS A 70 9.08 2.12 82.41
N CYS A 71 10.15 1.69 81.75
CA CYS A 71 10.33 1.78 80.30
C CYS A 71 10.19 0.37 79.67
N PRO A 72 9.69 0.26 78.44
CA PRO A 72 9.81 -0.96 77.63
C PRO A 72 11.23 -1.52 77.58
N ASP A 73 11.35 -2.85 77.48
CA ASP A 73 12.64 -3.52 77.38
C ASP A 73 13.31 -3.31 76.01
N LEU A 74 14.62 -3.59 75.95
CA LEU A 74 15.44 -3.31 74.77
C LEU A 74 15.02 -4.11 73.53
N ASP A 75 14.52 -5.33 73.69
CA ASP A 75 14.13 -6.18 72.57
C ASP A 75 12.80 -5.69 71.99
N THR A 76 11.85 -5.33 72.85
CA THR A 76 10.59 -4.66 72.46
C THR A 76 10.88 -3.36 71.70
N LEU A 77 11.76 -2.51 72.24
CA LEU A 77 12.16 -1.26 71.58
C LEU A 77 12.92 -1.52 70.27
N SER A 78 13.72 -2.58 70.18
CA SER A 78 14.42 -2.94 68.95
C SER A 78 13.44 -3.35 67.85
N ARG A 79 12.40 -4.13 68.19
CA ARG A 79 11.35 -4.49 67.24
C ARG A 79 10.57 -3.26 66.79
N LYS A 80 10.14 -2.42 67.73
CA LYS A 80 9.45 -1.14 67.47
C LYS A 80 10.26 -0.20 66.57
N ALA A 81 11.55 -0.04 66.87
CA ALA A 81 12.49 0.76 66.08
C ALA A 81 12.65 0.23 64.65
N LEU A 82 12.73 -1.08 64.46
CA LEU A 82 12.83 -1.67 63.12
C LEU A 82 11.57 -1.38 62.28
N ILE A 83 10.38 -1.49 62.86
CA ILE A 83 9.11 -1.23 62.15
C ILE A 83 9.06 0.22 61.65
N ILE A 84 9.32 1.19 62.53
CA ILE A 84 9.24 2.61 62.16
C ILE A 84 10.37 3.01 61.20
N GLN A 85 11.55 2.40 61.32
CA GLN A 85 12.66 2.61 60.39
C GLN A 85 12.34 2.10 58.98
N GLU A 86 11.78 0.90 58.82
CA GLU A 86 11.42 0.40 57.49
C GLU A 86 10.28 1.22 56.86
N LEU A 87 9.36 1.75 57.68
CA LEU A 87 8.34 2.68 57.20
C LEU A 87 8.94 4.00 56.72
N ASP A 88 9.87 4.59 57.49
CA ASP A 88 10.60 5.80 57.09
C ASP A 88 11.40 5.58 55.80
N ARG A 89 12.09 4.44 55.69
CA ARG A 89 12.81 4.06 54.46
C ARG A 89 11.86 4.04 53.27
N LEU A 90 10.68 3.43 53.38
CA LEU A 90 9.71 3.42 52.29
C LEU A 90 9.31 4.84 51.89
N VAL A 91 8.89 5.67 52.84
CA VAL A 91 8.45 7.06 52.61
C VAL A 91 9.58 7.91 52.00
N THR A 92 10.81 7.68 52.42
CA THR A 92 11.98 8.42 51.93
C THR A 92 12.41 7.97 50.54
N LEU A 93 12.43 6.67 50.26
CA LEU A 93 12.92 6.12 48.99
C LEU A 93 12.02 6.42 47.79
N ILE A 94 10.73 6.67 48.03
CA ILE A 94 9.76 7.02 46.98
C ILE A 94 9.68 8.52 46.69
N LYS A 95 10.42 9.37 47.42
CA LYS A 95 10.48 10.80 47.11
C LYS A 95 10.90 11.02 45.63
N PRO A 96 10.32 12.02 44.94
CA PRO A 96 9.46 13.11 45.46
C PRO A 96 7.97 12.76 45.65
N PHE A 97 7.55 11.52 45.40
CA PHE A 97 6.15 11.12 45.50
C PHE A 97 5.74 10.89 46.96
N VAL A 98 4.49 11.22 47.29
CA VAL A 98 3.97 11.17 48.66
C VAL A 98 2.89 10.10 48.76
N MET A 99 3.04 9.23 49.76
CA MET A 99 2.02 8.24 50.10
C MET A 99 0.88 8.91 50.86
N ASN A 100 -0.37 8.58 50.51
CA ASN A 100 -1.51 9.10 51.24
C ASN A 100 -1.58 8.53 52.66
N LYS A 101 -2.35 9.18 53.55
CA LYS A 101 -2.43 8.79 54.96
C LYS A 101 -2.86 7.34 55.18
N GLU A 102 -3.89 6.90 54.46
CA GLU A 102 -4.45 5.55 54.59
C GLU A 102 -3.41 4.49 54.21
N GLN A 103 -2.62 4.74 53.18
CA GLN A 103 -1.56 3.83 52.75
C GLN A 103 -0.39 3.80 53.73
N VAL A 104 0.01 4.93 54.33
CA VAL A 104 1.06 4.94 55.37
C VAL A 104 0.63 4.10 56.58
N GLU A 105 -0.61 4.26 57.05
CA GLU A 105 -1.14 3.49 58.18
C GLU A 105 -1.32 2.00 57.82
N SER A 106 -1.81 1.69 56.62
CA SER A 106 -1.91 0.31 56.10
C SER A 106 -0.54 -0.37 56.04
N MET A 107 0.48 0.31 55.53
CA MET A 107 1.85 -0.20 55.48
C MET A 107 2.43 -0.40 56.87
N TYR A 108 2.23 0.54 57.79
CA TYR A 108 2.65 0.39 59.18
C TYR A 108 2.09 -0.90 59.82
N ILE A 109 0.79 -1.16 59.67
CA ILE A 109 0.15 -2.37 60.21
C ILE A 109 0.78 -3.63 59.61
N ARG A 110 0.99 -3.68 58.28
CA ARG A 110 1.63 -4.82 57.61
C ARG A 110 3.05 -5.10 58.13
N LEU A 111 3.84 -4.04 58.35
CA LEU A 111 5.20 -4.16 58.87
C LEU A 111 5.20 -4.62 60.34
N LYS A 112 4.27 -4.09 61.15
CA LYS A 112 4.11 -4.41 62.57
C LYS A 112 3.76 -5.89 62.80
N ASP A 113 2.81 -6.39 62.01
CA ASP A 113 2.27 -7.75 62.16
C ASP A 113 3.17 -8.83 61.55
N HIS A 114 4.21 -8.46 60.80
CA HIS A 114 5.14 -9.43 60.20
C HIS A 114 6.00 -10.13 61.27
N PRO A 115 6.09 -11.49 61.26
CA PRO A 115 6.77 -12.24 62.31
C PRO A 115 8.28 -11.96 62.42
N ASN A 116 8.95 -11.76 61.28
CA ASN A 116 10.36 -11.33 61.23
C ASN A 116 10.57 -10.35 60.08
N LEU A 117 10.53 -9.05 60.39
CA LEU A 117 10.58 -7.99 59.39
C LEU A 117 11.93 -7.93 58.66
N TRP A 118 13.04 -8.22 59.33
CA TRP A 118 14.39 -8.14 58.74
C TRP A 118 14.61 -9.15 57.61
N SER A 119 14.07 -10.36 57.75
CA SER A 119 14.14 -11.40 56.71
C SER A 119 12.93 -11.39 55.75
N SER A 120 12.10 -10.35 55.82
CA SER A 120 10.85 -10.28 55.05
C SER A 120 11.07 -9.85 53.59
N PHE A 121 10.03 -10.06 52.80
CA PHE A 121 9.92 -9.46 51.47
C PHE A 121 10.05 -7.93 51.50
N TYR A 122 9.46 -7.25 52.50
CA TYR A 122 9.48 -5.79 52.61
C TYR A 122 10.90 -5.25 52.70
N HIS A 123 11.71 -5.80 53.60
CA HIS A 123 13.10 -5.39 53.77
C HIS A 123 13.93 -5.63 52.50
N GLN A 124 13.73 -6.78 51.84
CA GLN A 124 14.41 -7.08 50.57
C GLN A 124 14.04 -6.10 49.46
N ARG A 125 12.75 -5.74 49.31
CA ARG A 125 12.30 -4.75 48.31
C ARG A 125 12.82 -3.35 48.60
N LEU A 126 12.87 -2.94 49.87
CA LEU A 126 13.45 -1.65 50.25
C LEU A 126 14.96 -1.60 49.94
N ASN A 127 15.70 -2.67 50.19
CA ASN A 127 17.10 -2.78 49.79
C ASN A 127 17.26 -2.68 48.26
N GLN A 128 16.39 -3.32 47.49
CA GLN A 128 16.42 -3.24 46.02
C GLN A 128 16.12 -1.82 45.53
N LEU A 129 15.11 -1.14 46.10
CA LEU A 129 14.75 0.23 45.73
C LEU A 129 15.86 1.22 46.08
N GLU A 130 16.49 1.04 47.25
CA GLU A 130 17.64 1.83 47.68
C GLU A 130 18.84 1.65 46.73
N GLN A 131 19.14 0.41 46.35
CA GLN A 131 20.18 0.15 45.35
C GLN A 131 19.87 0.80 44.00
N LEU A 132 18.62 0.76 43.54
CA LEU A 132 18.20 1.42 42.31
C LEU A 132 18.44 2.94 42.42
N ASN A 133 17.92 3.58 43.46
CA ASN A 133 18.09 5.02 43.70
C ASN A 133 19.56 5.46 43.73
N ASN A 134 20.41 4.70 44.44
CA ASN A 134 21.83 5.04 44.59
C ASN A 134 22.63 4.82 43.31
N SER A 135 22.16 3.96 42.40
CA SER A 135 22.88 3.59 41.18
C SER A 135 22.57 4.50 39.98
N ILE A 136 21.36 5.07 39.87
CA ILE A 136 20.89 5.76 38.66
C ILE A 136 21.83 6.89 38.23
N ALA A 137 22.29 7.72 39.17
CA ALA A 137 23.16 8.86 38.87
C ALA A 137 24.51 8.45 38.23
N ASN A 138 24.98 7.24 38.50
CA ASN A 138 26.24 6.71 38.00
C ASN A 138 26.08 5.88 36.71
N LEU A 139 24.86 5.73 36.20
CA LEU A 139 24.63 5.01 34.94
C LEU A 139 25.02 5.88 33.73
N PRO A 140 25.58 5.27 32.67
CA PRO A 140 25.79 5.94 31.39
C PRO A 140 24.49 6.54 30.84
N GLU A 141 24.59 7.72 30.23
CA GLU A 141 23.44 8.47 29.72
C GLU A 141 22.54 7.65 28.78
N SER A 142 23.14 6.83 27.92
CA SER A 142 22.45 5.92 26.99
C SER A 142 21.46 4.95 27.64
N ILE A 143 21.56 4.74 28.96
CA ILE A 143 20.76 3.77 29.72
C ILE A 143 20.02 4.45 30.88
N ARG A 144 20.64 5.48 31.47
CA ARG A 144 20.14 6.21 32.63
C ARG A 144 18.69 6.65 32.46
N ILE A 145 18.35 7.23 31.30
CA ILE A 145 17.00 7.74 31.01
C ILE A 145 15.92 6.65 31.07
N PHE A 146 16.22 5.44 30.59
CA PHE A 146 15.26 4.34 30.58
C PHE A 146 15.08 3.72 31.96
N VAL A 147 16.18 3.52 32.70
CA VAL A 147 16.14 3.03 34.09
C VAL A 147 15.47 4.05 35.00
N HIS A 148 15.75 5.34 34.79
CA HIS A 148 15.07 6.41 35.51
C HIS A 148 13.56 6.33 35.29
N ALA A 149 13.11 6.20 34.05
CA ALA A 149 11.68 6.09 33.75
C ALA A 149 10.97 4.93 34.45
N THR A 150 11.56 3.74 34.42
CA THR A 150 10.95 2.56 35.07
C THR A 150 10.97 2.68 36.59
N VAL A 151 12.03 3.26 37.17
CA VAL A 151 12.11 3.49 38.62
C VAL A 151 11.15 4.59 39.07
N THR A 152 10.99 5.67 38.30
CA THR A 152 10.02 6.73 38.59
C THR A 152 8.59 6.17 38.58
N LYS A 153 8.26 5.35 37.57
CA LYS A 153 6.98 4.63 37.54
C LYS A 153 6.78 3.70 38.74
N LEU A 154 7.83 2.97 39.13
CA LEU A 154 7.82 2.12 40.33
C LEU A 154 7.52 2.94 41.59
N LYS A 155 8.19 4.09 41.78
CA LYS A 155 7.98 4.94 42.97
C LYS A 155 6.57 5.49 43.05
N ILE A 156 6.00 5.94 41.94
CA ILE A 156 4.59 6.39 41.88
C ILE A 156 3.66 5.25 42.27
N HIS A 157 3.84 4.07 41.66
CA HIS A 157 3.02 2.90 41.98
C HIS A 157 3.12 2.51 43.45
N LEU A 158 4.32 2.56 44.05
CA LEU A 158 4.54 2.30 45.46
C LEU A 158 3.94 3.39 46.37
N ALA A 159 3.91 4.65 45.93
CA ALA A 159 3.25 5.73 46.67
C ALA A 159 1.73 5.53 46.73
N GLU A 160 1.14 5.01 45.65
CA GLU A 160 -0.30 4.76 45.54
C GLU A 160 -0.74 3.46 46.24
N ASN A 161 0.08 2.41 46.19
CA ASN A 161 -0.33 1.04 46.56
C ASN A 161 0.46 0.42 47.73
N GLY A 162 1.57 1.04 48.13
CA GLY A 162 2.50 0.49 49.12
C GLY A 162 3.27 -0.75 48.62
N LEU A 163 3.89 -1.47 49.54
CA LEU A 163 4.60 -2.73 49.23
C LEU A 163 3.69 -3.94 49.47
N SER A 164 3.74 -4.89 48.55
CA SER A 164 3.03 -6.17 48.63
C SER A 164 3.75 -7.23 47.81
N ASP A 165 3.81 -8.46 48.32
CA ASP A 165 4.40 -9.62 47.63
C ASP A 165 3.53 -10.07 46.44
N LYS A 166 2.23 -9.84 46.52
CA LYS A 166 1.22 -10.19 45.51
C LYS A 166 0.97 -9.11 44.46
N ASP A 167 1.80 -8.08 44.39
CA ASP A 167 1.64 -6.99 43.41
C ASP A 167 2.41 -7.30 42.12
N PRO A 168 1.72 -7.73 41.03
CA PRO A 168 2.40 -8.09 39.79
C PRO A 168 3.08 -6.88 39.13
N ILE A 169 2.52 -5.68 39.26
CA ILE A 169 3.02 -4.47 38.59
C ILE A 169 4.34 -4.04 39.24
N ALA A 170 4.36 -3.91 40.57
CA ALA A 170 5.58 -3.58 41.30
C ALA A 170 6.67 -4.65 41.07
N ASN A 171 6.30 -5.94 41.11
CA ASN A 171 7.23 -7.04 40.89
C ASN A 171 7.87 -7.01 39.49
N GLU A 172 7.10 -6.71 38.45
CA GLU A 172 7.60 -6.53 37.08
C GLU A 172 8.53 -5.32 36.98
N LEU A 173 8.13 -4.17 37.53
CA LEU A 173 8.92 -2.94 37.50
C LEU A 173 10.26 -3.06 38.26
N PHE A 174 10.28 -3.75 39.40
CA PHE A 174 11.52 -4.10 40.09
C PHE A 174 12.42 -4.96 39.21
N LYS A 175 11.87 -6.04 38.64
CA LYS A 175 12.63 -6.97 37.80
C LYS A 175 13.21 -6.25 36.58
N LEU A 176 12.39 -5.45 35.90
CA LEU A 176 12.79 -4.66 34.74
C LEU A 176 13.91 -3.68 35.09
N SER A 177 13.72 -2.86 36.12
CA SER A 177 14.68 -1.82 36.51
C SER A 177 16.02 -2.43 36.95
N ILE A 178 15.98 -3.53 37.71
CA ILE A 178 17.20 -4.25 38.14
C ILE A 178 17.93 -4.85 36.94
N ASN A 179 17.21 -5.55 36.06
CA ASN A 179 17.81 -6.15 34.86
C ASN A 179 18.46 -5.09 33.97
N MET A 180 17.77 -3.98 33.73
CA MET A 180 18.29 -2.88 32.91
C MET A 180 19.52 -2.22 33.55
N ARG A 181 19.50 -1.99 34.87
CA ARG A 181 20.67 -1.52 35.62
C ARG A 181 21.86 -2.48 35.48
N ASP A 182 21.63 -3.77 35.70
CA ASP A 182 22.69 -4.80 35.77
C ASP A 182 23.30 -5.11 34.40
N MET A 183 22.54 -4.98 33.31
CA MET A 183 23.07 -5.13 31.95
C MET A 183 24.15 -4.08 31.61
N GLY A 184 24.06 -2.89 32.21
CA GLY A 184 25.00 -1.80 31.98
C GLY A 184 25.19 -1.46 30.50
N HIS A 185 26.27 -0.76 30.15
CA HIS A 185 26.56 -0.33 28.77
C HIS A 185 26.93 -1.48 27.82
N THR A 186 27.20 -2.67 28.34
CA THR A 186 27.72 -3.79 27.55
C THR A 186 26.68 -4.48 26.67
N HIS A 187 25.38 -4.35 27.00
CA HIS A 187 24.29 -5.03 26.29
C HIS A 187 23.14 -4.09 25.95
N GLN A 188 23.45 -2.94 25.35
CA GLN A 188 22.46 -1.90 24.99
C GLN A 188 21.27 -2.48 24.23
N ASN A 189 21.47 -3.24 23.14
CA ASN A 189 20.35 -3.79 22.34
C ASN A 189 19.35 -4.62 23.17
N THR A 190 19.85 -5.40 24.13
CA THR A 190 19.00 -6.20 25.03
C THR A 190 18.23 -5.30 25.99
N LEU A 191 18.84 -4.23 26.48
CA LEU A 191 18.19 -3.25 27.34
C LEU A 191 17.06 -2.52 26.61
N PHE A 192 17.32 -2.04 25.39
CA PHE A 192 16.28 -1.42 24.56
C PHE A 192 15.14 -2.39 24.29
N SER A 193 15.45 -3.65 23.98
CA SER A 193 14.44 -4.69 23.80
C SER A 193 13.59 -4.91 25.06
N LEU A 194 14.19 -4.89 26.25
CA LEU A 194 13.44 -4.99 27.51
C LEU A 194 12.48 -3.82 27.70
N PHE A 195 12.93 -2.59 27.43
CA PHE A 195 12.11 -1.38 27.57
C PHE A 195 10.97 -1.34 26.55
N VAL A 196 11.25 -1.65 25.28
CA VAL A 196 10.26 -1.76 24.20
C VAL A 196 9.21 -2.82 24.52
N ASN A 197 9.65 -4.01 24.96
CA ASN A 197 8.72 -5.08 25.34
C ASN A 197 7.85 -4.69 26.53
N TYR A 198 8.40 -3.96 27.50
CA TYR A 198 7.63 -3.43 28.61
C TYR A 198 6.53 -2.47 28.14
N ILE A 199 6.85 -1.51 27.26
CA ILE A 199 5.85 -0.58 26.71
C ILE A 199 4.75 -1.34 25.95
N LYS A 200 5.14 -2.26 25.07
CA LYS A 200 4.21 -3.07 24.27
C LYS A 200 3.36 -4.02 25.13
N SER A 201 3.79 -4.37 26.35
CA SER A 201 3.03 -5.22 27.27
C SER A 201 2.05 -4.46 28.18
N GLN A 202 2.12 -3.13 28.23
CA GLN A 202 1.23 -2.35 29.10
C GLN A 202 -0.21 -2.33 28.56
N SER A 203 -1.17 -2.41 29.47
CA SER A 203 -2.60 -2.24 29.14
C SER A 203 -3.00 -0.77 28.93
N SER A 204 -2.19 0.17 29.42
CA SER A 204 -2.41 1.61 29.21
C SER A 204 -1.84 2.03 27.87
N THR A 205 -2.60 2.83 27.12
CA THR A 205 -2.14 3.45 25.87
C THR A 205 -1.04 4.47 26.11
N GLN A 206 -0.95 5.07 27.32
CA GLN A 206 0.07 6.06 27.65
C GLN A 206 0.75 5.72 28.98
N PRO A 207 1.75 4.83 28.97
CA PRO A 207 2.33 4.30 30.20
C PRO A 207 3.15 5.33 31.01
N PHE A 208 3.45 6.51 30.46
CA PHE A 208 4.31 7.53 31.06
C PHE A 208 3.74 8.96 31.10
N ALA A 209 2.49 9.21 30.69
CA ALA A 209 1.92 10.57 30.58
C ALA A 209 1.96 11.40 31.88
N ASN A 210 1.76 10.75 33.04
CA ASN A 210 1.83 11.38 34.37
C ASN A 210 3.03 10.91 35.22
N VAL A 211 3.97 10.23 34.58
CA VAL A 211 5.16 9.66 35.25
C VAL A 211 6.39 10.53 35.00
N LEU A 212 6.54 11.01 33.77
CA LEU A 212 7.69 11.75 33.28
C LEU A 212 7.31 13.17 32.88
N SER A 213 8.27 14.09 32.89
CA SER A 213 8.11 15.41 32.28
C SER A 213 8.11 15.32 30.74
N ASN A 214 7.72 16.40 30.07
CA ASN A 214 7.78 16.47 28.60
C ASN A 214 9.22 16.36 28.09
N GLU A 215 10.17 16.98 28.81
CA GLU A 215 11.59 16.92 28.50
C GLU A 215 12.12 15.49 28.61
N GLU A 216 11.79 14.79 29.69
CA GLU A 216 12.21 13.39 29.91
C GLU A 216 11.61 12.45 28.86
N ARG A 217 10.34 12.66 28.46
CA ARG A 217 9.74 11.91 27.36
C ARG A 217 10.48 12.17 26.05
N SER A 218 10.78 13.43 25.74
CA SER A 218 11.51 13.79 24.52
C SER A 218 12.92 13.18 24.46
N GLU A 219 13.63 13.11 25.61
CA GLU A 219 14.92 12.44 25.71
C GLU A 219 14.82 10.94 25.42
N ILE A 220 13.78 10.26 25.95
CA ILE A 220 13.53 8.85 25.68
C ILE A 220 13.22 8.60 24.20
N ILE A 221 12.37 9.43 23.60
CA ILE A 221 12.03 9.32 22.16
C ILE A 221 13.28 9.48 21.30
N SER A 222 14.08 10.51 21.60
CA SER A 222 15.34 10.76 20.89
C SER A 222 16.31 9.59 21.00
N ALA A 223 16.42 8.99 22.18
CA ALA A 223 17.29 7.83 22.41
C ALA A 223 16.77 6.55 21.76
N LEU A 224 15.45 6.34 21.71
CA LEU A 224 14.83 5.22 20.98
C LEU A 224 15.15 5.32 19.48
N ILE A 225 14.98 6.51 18.90
CA ILE A 225 15.29 6.77 17.49
C ILE A 225 16.79 6.58 17.22
N ALA A 226 17.67 7.13 18.07
CA ALA A 226 19.11 7.03 17.91
C ALA A 226 19.66 5.60 18.10
N HIS A 227 18.90 4.70 18.70
CA HIS A 227 19.34 3.32 18.93
C HIS A 227 19.46 2.50 17.65
N HIS A 228 18.75 2.88 16.59
CA HIS A 228 18.75 2.13 15.36
C HIS A 228 20.08 2.32 14.60
N PRO A 229 20.90 1.26 14.42
CA PRO A 229 22.25 1.38 13.85
C PRO A 229 22.25 1.57 12.33
N ILE A 230 21.10 1.45 11.67
CA ILE A 230 20.97 1.50 10.22
C ILE A 230 20.65 2.94 9.82
N GLU A 231 21.56 3.57 9.08
CA GLU A 231 21.25 4.84 8.44
C GLU A 231 20.14 4.61 7.39
N LEU A 232 19.04 5.36 7.55
CA LEU A 232 17.95 5.35 6.58
C LEU A 232 18.48 5.80 5.23
N SER A 233 18.05 5.12 4.18
CA SER A 233 18.52 5.37 2.81
C SER A 233 17.59 6.28 2.01
N SER A 234 16.39 6.56 2.55
CA SER A 234 15.40 7.48 1.99
C SER A 234 15.38 8.79 2.78
N GLU A 235 15.41 9.93 2.09
CA GLU A 235 15.34 11.26 2.71
C GLU A 235 13.93 11.54 3.23
N THR A 236 12.88 11.09 2.52
CA THR A 236 11.49 11.17 3.01
C THR A 236 11.32 10.40 4.33
N LEU A 237 11.90 9.21 4.44
CA LEU A 237 11.86 8.45 5.70
C LEU A 237 12.69 9.08 6.82
N LYS A 238 13.84 9.71 6.50
CA LYS A 238 14.62 10.49 7.49
C LYS A 238 13.80 11.64 8.06
N THR A 239 13.08 12.37 7.21
CA THR A 239 12.19 13.45 7.65
C THR A 239 11.06 12.91 8.53
N ARG A 240 10.37 11.83 8.11
CA ARG A 240 9.34 11.19 8.94
C ARG A 240 9.88 10.75 10.31
N LEU A 241 11.06 10.13 10.35
CA LEU A 241 11.70 9.72 11.59
C LEU A 241 12.05 10.91 12.48
N HIS A 242 12.53 12.01 11.89
CA HIS A 242 12.78 13.25 12.61
C HIS A 242 11.49 13.86 13.17
N ASP A 243 10.39 13.84 12.41
CA ASP A 243 9.10 14.38 12.87
C ASP A 243 8.53 13.59 14.06
N LEU A 244 8.85 12.28 14.17
CA LEU A 244 8.50 11.48 15.35
C LEU A 244 9.18 11.96 16.64
N THR A 245 10.28 12.73 16.57
CA THR A 245 10.90 13.32 17.77
C THR A 245 9.99 14.34 18.47
N ALA A 246 9.00 14.88 17.74
CA ALA A 246 8.00 15.79 18.29
C ALA A 246 6.80 15.09 18.93
N ALA A 247 6.78 13.75 18.96
CA ALA A 247 5.72 13.00 19.63
C ALA A 247 5.65 13.35 21.13
N SER A 248 4.44 13.48 21.66
CA SER A 248 4.21 13.83 23.07
C SER A 248 4.39 12.66 24.03
N ASP A 249 4.19 11.44 23.53
CA ASP A 249 4.00 10.24 24.33
C ASP A 249 4.95 9.12 23.92
N VAL A 250 5.37 8.33 24.91
CA VAL A 250 6.17 7.11 24.72
C VAL A 250 5.24 5.92 24.87
N ASP A 251 4.66 5.48 23.77
CA ASP A 251 3.65 4.42 23.72
C ASP A 251 3.93 3.36 22.64
N ALA A 252 3.01 2.40 22.51
CA ALA A 252 3.14 1.32 21.54
C ALA A 252 3.01 1.82 20.10
N ASP A 253 2.25 2.88 19.85
CA ASP A 253 2.02 3.42 18.50
C ASP A 253 3.28 4.09 17.98
N LEU A 254 3.94 4.94 18.80
CA LEU A 254 5.25 5.50 18.48
C LEU A 254 6.27 4.41 18.14
N LEU A 255 6.33 3.35 18.94
CA LEU A 255 7.26 2.24 18.70
C LEU A 255 6.95 1.51 17.39
N ASN A 256 5.67 1.32 17.07
CA ASN A 256 5.25 0.71 15.82
C ASN A 256 5.57 1.61 14.62
N ASP A 257 5.44 2.92 14.76
CA ASP A 257 5.76 3.90 13.70
C ASP A 257 7.27 3.92 13.42
N ILE A 258 8.10 3.91 14.46
CA ILE A 258 9.56 3.78 14.31
C ILE A 258 9.90 2.45 13.60
N ASP A 259 9.35 1.32 14.07
CA ASP A 259 9.56 0.00 13.47
C ASP A 259 9.11 -0.03 11.99
N ASN A 260 7.97 0.59 11.68
CA ASN A 260 7.42 0.68 10.33
C ASN A 260 8.33 1.48 9.40
N ILE A 261 8.93 2.59 9.85
CA ILE A 261 9.87 3.39 9.04
C ILE A 261 11.07 2.54 8.61
N PHE A 262 11.68 1.77 9.52
CA PHE A 262 12.82 0.91 9.17
C PHE A 262 12.41 -0.27 8.27
N LYS A 263 11.19 -0.79 8.45
CA LYS A 263 10.63 -1.80 7.55
C LYS A 263 10.46 -1.25 6.12
N LEU A 264 9.87 -0.06 5.99
CA LEU A 264 9.68 0.62 4.70
C LEU A 264 11.03 0.89 4.02
N ASP A 265 12.06 1.33 4.75
CA ASP A 265 13.39 1.56 4.17
C ASP A 265 14.00 0.28 3.57
N ASN A 266 13.81 -0.88 4.23
CA ASN A 266 14.24 -2.17 3.68
C ASN A 266 13.45 -2.58 2.43
N GLU A 267 12.16 -2.27 2.37
CA GLU A 267 11.34 -2.49 1.19
C GLU A 267 11.79 -1.59 0.03
N LEU A 268 12.10 -0.31 0.29
CA LEU A 268 12.67 0.61 -0.71
C LEU A 268 14.05 0.16 -1.21
N LYS A 269 14.93 -0.32 -0.32
CA LYS A 269 16.21 -0.94 -0.71
C LYS A 269 15.99 -2.11 -1.66
N THR A 270 14.97 -2.94 -1.40
CA THR A 270 14.61 -4.04 -2.29
C THR A 270 14.14 -3.54 -3.65
N LEU A 271 13.31 -2.48 -3.70
CA LEU A 271 12.85 -1.87 -4.96
C LEU A 271 14.02 -1.33 -5.79
N ARG A 272 15.03 -0.71 -5.18
CA ARG A 272 16.22 -0.17 -5.87
C ARG A 272 17.01 -1.25 -6.62
N THR A 273 16.97 -2.50 -6.15
CA THR A 273 17.65 -3.63 -6.81
C THR A 273 16.87 -4.21 -8.00
N ARG A 274 15.61 -3.78 -8.20
CA ARG A 274 14.78 -4.31 -9.30
C ARG A 274 15.30 -3.83 -10.65
N ARG A 275 15.25 -4.75 -11.61
CA ARG A 275 15.68 -4.51 -12.99
C ARG A 275 14.87 -5.33 -13.99
N LEU A 276 14.74 -4.79 -15.20
CA LEU A 276 14.11 -5.45 -16.34
C LEU A 276 15.13 -5.54 -17.47
N GLY A 277 15.71 -6.73 -17.69
CA GLY A 277 16.81 -6.90 -18.63
C GLY A 277 18.02 -6.05 -18.24
N THR A 278 18.43 -5.15 -19.12
CA THR A 278 19.51 -4.17 -18.89
C THR A 278 19.03 -2.88 -18.22
N HIS A 279 17.71 -2.68 -18.05
CA HIS A 279 17.16 -1.47 -17.46
C HIS A 279 17.11 -1.57 -15.94
N THR A 280 17.65 -0.57 -15.25
CA THR A 280 17.75 -0.48 -13.80
C THR A 280 17.08 0.78 -13.28
N LEU A 281 16.67 0.77 -12.02
CA LEU A 281 16.20 1.95 -11.30
C LEU A 281 17.40 2.63 -10.62
N SER A 282 17.42 3.96 -10.63
CA SER A 282 18.37 4.72 -9.81
C SER A 282 17.76 5.01 -8.43
N ASP A 283 18.61 5.14 -7.42
CA ASP A 283 18.17 5.47 -6.05
C ASP A 283 17.34 6.75 -6.01
N LYS A 284 17.75 7.77 -6.78
CA LYS A 284 17.03 9.04 -6.91
C LYS A 284 15.61 8.88 -7.47
N GLN A 285 15.40 7.95 -8.41
CA GLN A 285 14.07 7.73 -9.00
C GLN A 285 13.13 7.04 -8.01
N VAL A 286 13.62 6.02 -7.31
CA VAL A 286 12.81 5.34 -6.29
C VAL A 286 12.43 6.33 -5.18
N GLU A 287 13.35 7.20 -4.78
CA GLU A 287 13.08 8.25 -3.81
C GLU A 287 12.04 9.27 -4.30
N GLN A 288 12.14 9.71 -5.55
CA GLN A 288 11.16 10.64 -6.13
C GLN A 288 9.75 10.04 -6.18
N PHE A 289 9.63 8.76 -6.60
CA PHE A 289 8.34 8.07 -6.61
C PHE A 289 7.79 7.89 -5.19
N PHE A 290 8.62 7.43 -4.27
CA PHE A 290 8.22 7.25 -2.88
C PHE A 290 7.77 8.56 -2.26
N SER A 291 8.57 9.63 -2.36
CA SER A 291 8.25 10.96 -1.83
C SER A 291 6.92 11.48 -2.35
N ARG A 292 6.65 11.35 -3.66
CA ARG A 292 5.37 11.77 -4.26
C ARG A 292 4.19 10.95 -3.74
N VAL A 293 4.34 9.63 -3.64
CA VAL A 293 3.27 8.75 -3.15
C VAL A 293 3.00 8.99 -1.66
N SER A 294 4.05 9.09 -0.85
CA SER A 294 3.95 9.35 0.59
C SER A 294 3.22 10.65 0.91
N GLN A 295 3.30 11.67 0.06
CA GLN A 295 2.53 12.92 0.21
C GLN A 295 1.03 12.77 -0.06
N GLN A 296 0.64 11.74 -0.82
CA GLN A 296 -0.74 11.55 -1.29
C GLN A 296 -1.48 10.42 -0.57
N ASN A 297 -0.78 9.36 -0.16
CA ASN A 297 -1.35 8.21 0.53
C ASN A 297 -0.30 7.45 1.35
N GLU A 298 -0.37 7.56 2.68
CA GLU A 298 0.59 6.91 3.57
C GLU A 298 0.31 5.42 3.80
N GLN A 299 -0.95 4.97 3.68
CA GLN A 299 -1.33 3.60 4.05
C GLN A 299 -0.81 2.51 3.09
N ASN A 300 -0.38 2.88 1.88
CA ASN A 300 0.06 1.94 0.85
C ASN A 300 1.24 2.49 0.03
N ASP A 301 2.09 3.32 0.63
CA ASP A 301 3.13 4.07 -0.10
C ASP A 301 4.12 3.15 -0.85
N THR A 302 4.53 2.04 -0.24
CA THR A 302 5.43 1.08 -0.88
C THR A 302 4.78 0.34 -2.06
N GLN A 303 3.51 -0.06 -1.96
CA GLN A 303 2.83 -0.78 -3.03
C GLN A 303 2.67 0.10 -4.28
N HIS A 304 2.30 1.38 -4.11
CA HIS A 304 2.19 2.31 -5.22
C HIS A 304 3.55 2.72 -5.77
N THR A 305 4.56 2.89 -4.90
CA THR A 305 5.95 3.12 -5.34
C THR A 305 6.46 1.95 -6.18
N GLU A 306 6.13 0.72 -5.79
CA GLU A 306 6.42 -0.48 -6.58
C GLU A 306 5.76 -0.42 -7.97
N GLN A 307 4.49 -0.03 -8.07
CA GLN A 307 3.80 0.08 -9.36
C GLN A 307 4.45 1.13 -10.26
N LEU A 308 4.79 2.31 -9.73
CA LEU A 308 5.50 3.36 -10.46
C LEU A 308 6.88 2.87 -10.94
N CYS A 309 7.61 2.14 -10.10
CA CYS A 309 8.88 1.53 -10.48
C CYS A 309 8.71 0.52 -11.64
N LYS A 310 7.64 -0.29 -11.62
CA LYS A 310 7.33 -1.24 -12.71
C LYS A 310 7.06 -0.50 -14.03
N LEU A 311 6.19 0.52 -13.99
CA LEU A 311 5.85 1.31 -15.17
C LEU A 311 7.07 2.03 -15.74
N PHE A 312 7.92 2.59 -14.89
CA PHE A 312 9.15 3.24 -15.33
C PHE A 312 10.12 2.25 -16.01
N LEU A 313 10.26 1.03 -15.47
CA LEU A 313 11.05 -0.01 -16.14
C LEU A 313 10.46 -0.40 -17.50
N LEU A 314 9.13 -0.47 -17.61
CA LEU A 314 8.44 -0.74 -18.87
C LEU A 314 8.61 0.40 -19.89
N SER A 315 8.54 1.67 -19.47
CA SER A 315 8.75 2.81 -20.37
C SER A 315 10.17 2.85 -20.95
N LYS A 316 11.16 2.35 -20.19
CA LYS A 316 12.53 2.15 -20.69
C LYS A 316 12.64 0.97 -21.65
N ALA A 317 11.93 -0.12 -21.37
CA ALA A 317 11.96 -1.32 -22.19
C ALA A 317 11.16 -1.19 -23.50
N PHE A 318 10.17 -0.29 -23.53
CA PHE A 318 9.33 0.01 -24.70
C PHE A 318 9.39 1.50 -25.08
N PRO A 319 10.47 1.95 -25.76
CA PRO A 319 10.63 3.36 -26.14
C PRO A 319 9.48 3.91 -26.99
N ALA A 320 8.84 3.06 -27.80
CA ALA A 320 7.72 3.44 -28.66
C ALA A 320 6.46 3.87 -27.86
N ALA A 321 6.24 3.28 -26.68
CA ALA A 321 5.09 3.58 -25.82
C ALA A 321 5.46 4.50 -24.64
N LYS A 322 6.67 5.07 -24.66
CA LYS A 322 7.25 5.79 -23.53
C LYS A 322 6.36 6.95 -23.07
N GLU A 323 5.90 7.78 -24.00
CA GLU A 323 5.09 8.97 -23.70
C GLU A 323 3.77 8.58 -23.02
N TYR A 324 3.11 7.54 -23.52
CA TYR A 324 1.87 7.04 -22.95
C TYR A 324 2.07 6.50 -21.52
N ILE A 325 3.15 5.74 -21.29
CA ILE A 325 3.47 5.22 -19.96
C ILE A 325 3.89 6.36 -19.00
N GLU A 326 4.58 7.39 -19.49
CA GLU A 326 4.96 8.56 -18.68
C GLU A 326 3.74 9.36 -18.21
N VAL A 327 2.67 9.46 -19.02
CA VAL A 327 1.39 10.04 -18.57
C VAL A 327 0.78 9.26 -17.40
N ALA A 328 0.89 7.93 -17.42
CA ALA A 328 0.43 7.08 -16.32
C ALA A 328 1.27 7.29 -15.06
N LEU A 329 2.58 7.50 -15.20
CA LEU A 329 3.46 7.78 -14.07
C LEU A 329 3.06 9.03 -13.30
N GLU A 330 2.37 10.01 -13.90
CA GLU A 330 1.96 11.24 -13.22
C GLU A 330 0.58 11.17 -12.53
N GLN A 331 -0.11 10.02 -12.63
CA GLN A 331 -1.45 9.86 -12.04
C GLN A 331 -1.41 9.69 -10.51
N SER A 332 -2.55 9.99 -9.88
CA SER A 332 -2.74 9.71 -8.45
C SER A 332 -2.75 8.19 -8.19
N PRO A 333 -2.46 7.74 -6.95
CA PRO A 333 -2.51 6.32 -6.57
C PRO A 333 -3.80 5.59 -6.99
N ALA A 334 -4.96 6.21 -6.76
CA ALA A 334 -6.26 5.63 -7.08
C ALA A 334 -6.50 5.52 -8.60
N ASP A 335 -6.13 6.56 -9.34
CA ASP A 335 -6.28 6.58 -10.80
C ASP A 335 -5.28 5.65 -11.48
N LEU A 336 -4.07 5.52 -10.92
CA LEU A 336 -3.03 4.62 -11.39
C LEU A 336 -3.47 3.16 -11.32
N GLU A 337 -4.08 2.76 -10.20
CA GLU A 337 -4.57 1.40 -10.01
C GLU A 337 -5.68 1.07 -11.02
N ALA A 338 -6.64 1.98 -11.19
CA ALA A 338 -7.71 1.82 -12.18
C ALA A 338 -7.19 1.80 -13.63
N LEU A 339 -6.25 2.68 -13.96
CA LEU A 339 -5.66 2.78 -15.29
C LEU A 339 -4.86 1.54 -15.63
N THR A 340 -3.95 1.11 -14.76
CA THR A 340 -3.13 -0.07 -15.01
C THR A 340 -3.96 -1.35 -15.10
N ALA A 341 -5.12 -1.38 -14.42
CA ALA A 341 -6.07 -2.49 -14.46
C ALA A 341 -6.86 -2.60 -15.76
N SER A 342 -6.89 -1.54 -16.55
CA SER A 342 -7.72 -1.42 -17.72
C SER A 342 -7.09 -2.16 -18.93
N PRO A 343 -7.87 -2.96 -19.69
CA PRO A 343 -7.43 -3.53 -20.97
C PRO A 343 -6.95 -2.48 -21.97
N GLU A 344 -7.55 -1.29 -21.94
CA GLU A 344 -7.21 -0.13 -22.78
C GLU A 344 -5.76 0.29 -22.58
N PHE A 345 -5.27 0.30 -21.33
CA PHE A 345 -3.90 0.70 -21.04
C PHE A 345 -2.87 -0.22 -21.70
N LEU A 346 -3.03 -1.53 -21.56
CA LEU A 346 -2.12 -2.50 -22.18
C LEU A 346 -2.30 -2.58 -23.69
N HIS A 347 -3.52 -2.42 -24.18
CA HIS A 347 -3.78 -2.36 -25.61
C HIS A 347 -3.05 -1.19 -26.26
N GLN A 348 -3.12 0.02 -25.69
CA GLN A 348 -2.45 1.18 -26.24
C GLN A 348 -0.92 1.01 -26.27
N ILE A 349 -0.30 0.46 -25.23
CA ILE A 349 1.13 0.14 -25.23
C ILE A 349 1.49 -0.80 -26.39
N ILE A 350 0.68 -1.84 -26.62
CA ILE A 350 0.92 -2.80 -27.70
C ILE A 350 0.73 -2.13 -29.08
N VAL A 351 -0.29 -1.28 -29.23
CA VAL A 351 -0.54 -0.50 -30.45
C VAL A 351 0.71 0.33 -30.80
N ASP A 352 1.22 1.13 -29.86
CA ASP A 352 2.38 1.99 -30.10
C ASP A 352 3.62 1.19 -30.55
N ILE A 353 3.85 0.02 -29.92
CA ILE A 353 4.96 -0.86 -30.27
C ILE A 353 4.76 -1.48 -31.67
N VAL A 354 3.55 -1.95 -32.00
CA VAL A 354 3.26 -2.54 -33.32
C VAL A 354 3.40 -1.50 -34.43
N TYR A 355 2.88 -0.29 -34.23
CA TYR A 355 3.01 0.81 -35.19
C TYR A 355 4.48 1.20 -35.41
N SER A 356 5.29 1.20 -34.35
CA SER A 356 6.73 1.48 -34.48
C SER A 356 7.51 0.41 -35.23
N ASN A 357 7.11 -0.87 -35.15
CA ASN A 357 7.82 -1.99 -35.79
C ASN A 357 7.39 -2.23 -37.24
N CYS A 358 6.22 -1.74 -37.64
CA CYS A 358 5.70 -1.90 -39.00
C CYS A 358 5.29 -0.54 -39.59
N PRO A 359 6.23 0.20 -40.20
CA PRO A 359 5.90 1.33 -41.05
C PRO A 359 5.27 0.77 -42.33
N VAL A 360 3.95 0.62 -42.28
CA VAL A 360 3.15 0.00 -43.34
C VAL A 360 3.33 0.71 -44.69
N GLN A 361 3.39 -0.07 -45.78
CA GLN A 361 3.66 0.44 -47.13
C GLN A 361 2.41 0.55 -48.02
N ASP A 362 1.30 -0.15 -47.70
CA ASP A 362 0.06 -0.13 -48.47
C ASP A 362 -1.22 -0.18 -47.62
N GLU A 363 -2.38 0.20 -48.20
CA GLU A 363 -3.67 0.29 -47.49
C GLU A 363 -4.13 -1.06 -46.92
N LEU A 364 -3.76 -2.17 -47.57
CA LEU A 364 -4.13 -3.53 -47.16
C LEU A 364 -3.41 -3.96 -45.89
N GLU A 365 -2.12 -3.64 -45.78
CA GLU A 365 -1.34 -3.84 -44.57
C GLU A 365 -1.86 -3.00 -43.39
N ILE A 366 -2.34 -1.77 -43.65
CA ILE A 366 -2.96 -0.92 -42.61
C ILE A 366 -4.20 -1.63 -42.08
N ARG A 367 -5.09 -2.07 -42.99
CA ARG A 367 -6.32 -2.78 -42.62
C ARG A 367 -6.03 -4.10 -41.90
N ALA A 368 -5.02 -4.85 -42.34
CA ALA A 368 -4.63 -6.11 -41.71
C ALA A 368 -4.16 -5.89 -40.26
N ARG A 369 -3.27 -4.92 -40.04
CA ARG A 369 -2.78 -4.54 -38.72
C ARG A 369 -3.92 -4.07 -37.81
N ASP A 370 -4.72 -3.13 -38.28
CA ASP A 370 -5.76 -2.48 -37.46
C ASP A 370 -6.85 -3.48 -37.05
N GLN A 371 -7.21 -4.42 -37.93
CA GLN A 371 -8.12 -5.51 -37.58
C GLN A 371 -7.53 -6.46 -36.54
N LEU A 372 -6.25 -6.84 -36.66
CA LEU A 372 -5.59 -7.69 -35.66
C LEU A 372 -5.47 -6.99 -34.29
N LEU A 373 -5.19 -5.68 -34.28
CA LEU A 373 -5.17 -4.88 -33.05
C LEU A 373 -6.57 -4.77 -32.41
N THR A 374 -7.63 -4.67 -33.22
CA THR A 374 -9.01 -4.68 -32.71
C THR A 374 -9.39 -6.05 -32.14
N GLN A 375 -8.98 -7.14 -32.79
CA GLN A 375 -9.19 -8.49 -32.26
C GLN A 375 -8.44 -8.69 -30.93
N LEU A 376 -7.21 -8.19 -30.83
CA LEU A 376 -6.44 -8.21 -29.59
C LEU A 376 -7.17 -7.47 -28.46
N TYR A 377 -7.71 -6.27 -28.73
CA TYR A 377 -8.47 -5.52 -27.73
C TYR A 377 -9.62 -6.36 -27.17
N THR A 378 -10.44 -6.95 -28.04
CA THR A 378 -11.55 -7.82 -27.65
C THR A 378 -11.08 -9.01 -26.82
N GLN A 379 -9.93 -9.62 -27.15
CA GLN A 379 -9.34 -10.71 -26.37
C GLN A 379 -8.91 -10.25 -24.97
N LEU A 380 -8.26 -9.08 -24.87
CA LEU A 380 -7.85 -8.50 -23.58
C LEU A 380 -9.07 -8.18 -22.70
N SER A 381 -10.13 -7.63 -23.28
CA SER A 381 -11.38 -7.33 -22.56
C SER A 381 -12.16 -8.59 -22.12
N GLN A 382 -12.10 -9.68 -22.89
CA GLN A 382 -12.79 -10.94 -22.56
C GLN A 382 -12.05 -11.82 -21.55
N GLN A 383 -10.73 -11.68 -21.43
CA GLN A 383 -9.93 -12.54 -20.54
C GLN A 383 -10.12 -12.26 -19.04
N GLY A 384 -11.02 -11.36 -18.64
CA GLY A 384 -11.55 -11.25 -17.26
C GLY A 384 -10.52 -10.99 -16.16
N GLY A 385 -9.27 -10.69 -16.51
CA GLY A 385 -8.19 -10.53 -15.54
C GLY A 385 -6.85 -10.46 -16.24
N LEU A 386 -6.51 -9.27 -16.73
CA LEU A 386 -5.10 -8.90 -16.79
C LEU A 386 -4.57 -8.99 -15.37
N GLN A 387 -3.65 -9.94 -15.13
CA GLN A 387 -3.07 -10.15 -13.81
C GLN A 387 -2.15 -8.96 -13.48
N LEU A 388 -2.72 -7.90 -12.92
CA LEU A 388 -2.02 -6.75 -12.35
C LEU A 388 -0.99 -7.12 -11.29
N SER A 389 -1.13 -8.31 -10.71
CA SER A 389 -0.17 -8.92 -9.80
C SER A 389 1.04 -9.54 -10.51
N MET A 390 1.12 -9.50 -11.84
CA MET A 390 2.27 -10.03 -12.57
C MET A 390 3.53 -9.25 -12.20
N ASP A 391 4.60 -10.02 -11.95
CA ASP A 391 5.95 -9.47 -11.90
C ASP A 391 6.27 -8.73 -13.21
N VAL A 392 7.09 -7.67 -13.12
CA VAL A 392 7.43 -6.81 -14.26
C VAL A 392 7.98 -7.60 -15.46
N LYS A 393 8.70 -8.70 -15.22
CA LYS A 393 9.22 -9.55 -16.29
C LYS A 393 8.12 -10.32 -17.01
N LYS A 394 7.13 -10.82 -16.28
CA LYS A 394 5.97 -11.52 -16.87
C LYS A 394 5.13 -10.56 -17.70
N LEU A 395 4.91 -9.35 -17.20
CA LEU A 395 4.19 -8.31 -17.94
C LEU A 395 4.93 -7.92 -19.22
N TYR A 396 6.24 -7.71 -19.15
CA TYR A 396 7.09 -7.48 -20.32
C TYR A 396 7.03 -8.62 -21.34
N GLN A 397 7.12 -9.88 -20.89
CA GLN A 397 7.01 -11.05 -21.76
C GLN A 397 5.63 -11.16 -22.40
N PHE A 398 4.57 -10.88 -21.63
CA PHE A 398 3.21 -10.88 -22.13
C PHE A 398 3.03 -9.86 -23.25
N ILE A 399 3.43 -8.60 -23.04
CA ILE A 399 3.35 -7.53 -24.05
C ILE A 399 4.10 -7.94 -25.32
N ASN A 400 5.35 -8.40 -25.21
CA ASN A 400 6.13 -8.85 -26.38
C ASN A 400 5.47 -10.02 -27.11
N ASN A 401 4.94 -11.00 -26.38
CA ASN A 401 4.25 -12.13 -27.00
C ASN A 401 3.01 -11.69 -27.78
N GLN A 402 2.25 -10.70 -27.28
CA GLN A 402 1.09 -10.17 -28.00
C GLN A 402 1.51 -9.34 -29.21
N VAL A 403 2.53 -8.49 -29.07
CA VAL A 403 3.12 -7.75 -30.21
C VAL A 403 3.54 -8.73 -31.30
N GLN A 404 4.30 -9.77 -30.95
CA GLN A 404 4.78 -10.75 -31.92
C GLN A 404 3.63 -11.50 -32.60
N LYS A 405 2.58 -11.89 -31.86
CA LYS A 405 1.39 -12.53 -32.44
C LYS A 405 0.69 -11.63 -33.48
N VAL A 406 0.61 -10.32 -33.22
CA VAL A 406 0.04 -9.37 -34.18
C VAL A 406 0.93 -9.30 -35.42
N LEU A 407 2.24 -9.11 -35.25
CA LEU A 407 3.20 -9.00 -36.36
C LEU A 407 3.25 -10.27 -37.21
N ASP A 408 3.30 -11.45 -36.60
CA ASP A 408 3.30 -12.76 -37.30
C ASP A 408 1.96 -13.05 -38.00
N GLY A 409 0.86 -12.51 -37.46
CA GLY A 409 -0.48 -12.64 -38.04
C GLY A 409 -0.72 -11.73 -39.23
N MET A 410 0.03 -10.62 -39.37
CA MET A 410 -0.18 -9.63 -40.43
C MET A 410 -0.10 -10.21 -41.85
N PRO A 411 0.92 -11.01 -42.25
CA PRO A 411 0.99 -11.57 -43.60
C PRO A 411 -0.20 -12.49 -43.92
N GLN A 412 -0.61 -13.32 -42.95
CA GLN A 412 -1.74 -14.22 -43.12
C GLN A 412 -3.05 -13.44 -43.25
N ARG A 413 -3.22 -12.36 -42.46
CA ARG A 413 -4.39 -11.51 -42.54
C ARG A 413 -4.41 -10.71 -43.85
N LYS A 414 -3.28 -10.17 -44.29
CA LYS A 414 -3.12 -9.48 -45.58
C LYS A 414 -3.54 -10.40 -46.73
N ASN A 415 -2.98 -11.61 -46.82
CA ASN A 415 -3.34 -12.59 -47.86
C ASN A 415 -4.83 -12.95 -47.84
N ARG A 416 -5.44 -13.04 -46.65
CA ARG A 416 -6.89 -13.25 -46.54
C ARG A 416 -7.65 -12.06 -47.08
N LEU A 417 -7.32 -10.83 -46.66
CA LEU A 417 -7.94 -9.61 -47.16
C LEU A 417 -7.81 -9.47 -48.68
N GLU A 418 -6.64 -9.76 -49.24
CA GLU A 418 -6.38 -9.80 -50.69
C GLU A 418 -7.24 -10.85 -51.38
N SER A 419 -7.27 -12.09 -50.87
CA SER A 419 -8.12 -13.16 -51.43
C SER A 419 -9.61 -12.81 -51.36
N LEU A 420 -10.00 -12.06 -50.33
CA LEU A 420 -11.35 -11.54 -50.09
C LEU A 420 -11.59 -10.25 -50.86
N GLY A 421 -10.76 -9.86 -51.83
CA GLY A 421 -10.99 -8.71 -52.71
C GLY A 421 -10.99 -7.36 -52.00
N PHE A 422 -10.53 -7.28 -50.74
CA PHE A 422 -10.30 -6.01 -50.08
C PHE A 422 -9.18 -5.30 -50.84
N GLY A 423 -9.47 -4.13 -51.40
CA GLY A 423 -8.56 -3.45 -52.33
C GLY A 423 -8.87 -3.67 -53.82
N ILE A 424 -10.00 -4.28 -54.19
CA ILE A 424 -10.50 -4.23 -55.58
C ILE A 424 -11.95 -3.73 -55.64
N PRO A 425 -12.25 -2.75 -56.52
CA PRO A 425 -11.29 -2.02 -57.34
C PRO A 425 -10.73 -0.88 -56.49
N THR A 426 -9.43 -0.90 -56.15
CA THR A 426 -8.73 0.34 -55.76
C THR A 426 -9.02 1.42 -56.81
N PHE A 427 -9.00 2.69 -56.39
CA PHE A 427 -9.17 3.84 -57.27
C PHE A 427 -8.40 3.69 -58.59
N ASN A 428 -7.16 3.16 -58.55
CA ASN A 428 -6.33 2.86 -59.72
C ASN A 428 -6.98 1.96 -60.79
N ASN A 429 -7.80 0.97 -60.42
CA ASN A 429 -8.48 0.10 -61.38
C ASN A 429 -9.62 0.84 -62.09
N ILE A 430 -10.27 1.77 -61.39
CA ILE A 430 -11.32 2.62 -61.95
C ILE A 430 -10.73 3.79 -62.71
N GLU A 431 -9.62 4.35 -62.25
CA GLU A 431 -8.83 5.34 -62.97
C GLU A 431 -8.26 4.74 -64.25
N ALA A 432 -7.78 3.50 -64.23
CA ALA A 432 -7.40 2.77 -65.45
C ALA A 432 -8.59 2.61 -66.41
N VAL A 433 -9.78 2.23 -65.90
CA VAL A 433 -11.00 2.12 -66.72
C VAL A 433 -11.44 3.49 -67.25
N ILE A 434 -11.43 4.56 -66.45
CA ILE A 434 -11.75 5.93 -66.85
C ILE A 434 -10.73 6.45 -67.88
N ASN A 435 -9.44 6.12 -67.71
CA ASN A 435 -8.36 6.50 -68.63
C ASN A 435 -8.41 5.72 -69.96
N THR A 436 -9.10 4.57 -70.01
CA THR A 436 -9.40 3.87 -71.28
C THR A 436 -10.58 4.48 -72.05
N LEU A 437 -11.35 5.39 -71.43
CA LEU A 437 -12.40 6.15 -72.11
C LEU A 437 -11.79 7.37 -72.81
N ASP A 438 -12.08 7.56 -74.10
CA ASP A 438 -11.60 8.72 -74.88
C ASP A 438 -12.01 10.04 -74.20
N PRO A 439 -11.05 10.81 -73.62
CA PRO A 439 -11.37 12.02 -72.84
C PRO A 439 -12.06 13.10 -73.67
N ASN A 440 -11.82 13.13 -74.98
CA ASN A 440 -12.33 14.15 -75.88
C ASN A 440 -13.74 13.84 -76.41
N LYS A 441 -14.24 12.60 -76.24
CA LYS A 441 -15.60 12.19 -76.62
C LYS A 441 -16.53 11.93 -75.44
N ASN A 442 -15.98 11.75 -74.23
CA ASN A 442 -16.71 11.16 -73.09
C ASN A 442 -16.68 12.00 -71.80
N GLN A 443 -16.42 13.31 -71.85
CA GLN A 443 -16.33 14.15 -70.64
C GLN A 443 -17.57 14.05 -69.73
N LYS A 444 -18.78 13.98 -70.31
CA LYS A 444 -20.03 13.74 -69.56
C LYS A 444 -20.06 12.36 -68.90
N ALA A 445 -19.52 11.34 -69.57
CA ALA A 445 -19.46 9.98 -69.02
C ALA A 445 -18.45 9.86 -67.87
N ASN A 446 -17.32 10.57 -67.95
CA ASN A 446 -16.33 10.60 -66.86
C ASN A 446 -16.92 11.19 -65.58
N VAL A 447 -17.72 12.27 -65.67
CA VAL A 447 -18.41 12.86 -64.51
C VAL A 447 -19.39 11.87 -63.88
N VAL A 448 -20.23 11.22 -64.69
CA VAL A 448 -21.21 10.24 -64.21
C VAL A 448 -20.52 9.03 -63.54
N LEU A 449 -19.38 8.59 -64.06
CA LEU A 449 -18.60 7.50 -63.46
C LEU A 449 -17.97 7.90 -62.12
N VAL A 450 -17.50 9.14 -61.98
CA VAL A 450 -16.99 9.68 -60.70
C VAL A 450 -18.12 9.80 -59.66
N GLU A 451 -19.30 10.26 -60.06
CA GLU A 451 -20.48 10.34 -59.18
C GLU A 451 -20.95 8.95 -58.73
N PHE A 452 -21.02 8.00 -59.67
CA PHE A 452 -21.32 6.60 -59.38
C PHE A 452 -20.34 6.00 -58.37
N TYR A 453 -19.04 6.24 -58.56
CA TYR A 453 -18.02 5.76 -57.64
C TYR A 453 -18.10 6.41 -56.25
N THR A 454 -18.34 7.73 -56.20
CA THR A 454 -18.55 8.45 -54.94
C THR A 454 -19.74 7.89 -54.17
N ALA A 455 -20.81 7.50 -54.88
CA ALA A 455 -21.96 6.84 -54.27
C ALA A 455 -21.61 5.44 -53.72
N ILE A 456 -20.80 4.65 -54.44
CA ILE A 456 -20.28 3.37 -53.94
C ILE A 456 -19.45 3.57 -52.66
N GLN A 457 -18.60 4.58 -52.62
CA GLN A 457 -17.78 4.87 -51.44
C GLN A 457 -18.63 5.25 -50.23
N LYS A 458 -19.65 6.11 -50.42
CA LYS A 458 -20.60 6.45 -49.36
C LYS A 458 -21.40 5.24 -48.88
N ALA A 459 -21.84 4.36 -49.79
CA ALA A 459 -22.52 3.13 -49.41
C ALA A 459 -21.60 2.22 -48.57
N LYS A 460 -20.32 2.13 -48.92
CA LYS A 460 -19.32 1.37 -48.15
C LYS A 460 -19.15 1.95 -46.74
N GLU A 461 -18.99 3.27 -46.62
CA GLU A 461 -18.89 3.97 -45.34
C GLU A 461 -20.15 3.79 -44.48
N THR A 462 -21.33 3.78 -45.10
CA THR A 462 -22.61 3.68 -44.40
C THR A 462 -22.85 2.29 -43.82
N HIS A 463 -22.56 1.22 -44.57
CA HIS A 463 -22.97 -0.14 -44.22
C HIS A 463 -21.86 -1.01 -43.63
N LEU A 464 -20.61 -0.72 -43.98
CA LEU A 464 -19.46 -1.57 -43.69
C LEU A 464 -18.50 -0.97 -42.64
N TYR A 465 -18.89 0.13 -42.00
CA TYR A 465 -18.18 0.72 -40.85
C TYR A 465 -18.96 0.50 -39.56
N LEU A 466 -18.25 0.55 -38.43
CA LEU A 466 -18.86 0.37 -37.11
C LEU A 466 -19.71 1.59 -36.76
N VAL A 467 -20.96 1.34 -36.35
CA VAL A 467 -21.91 2.40 -35.93
C VAL A 467 -21.37 3.18 -34.72
N SER A 468 -20.62 2.51 -33.85
CA SER A 468 -20.00 3.10 -32.65
C SER A 468 -18.76 3.95 -32.95
N ASN A 469 -18.08 3.73 -34.08
CA ASN A 469 -16.93 4.52 -34.49
C ASN A 469 -16.77 4.52 -36.02
N PRO A 470 -17.31 5.52 -36.74
CA PRO A 470 -17.36 5.56 -38.20
C PRO A 470 -16.00 5.79 -38.88
N SER A 471 -14.90 5.82 -38.13
CA SER A 471 -13.54 5.78 -38.66
C SER A 471 -12.96 4.36 -38.78
N ILE A 472 -13.65 3.35 -38.23
CA ILE A 472 -13.21 1.95 -38.20
C ILE A 472 -14.14 1.08 -39.05
N SER A 473 -13.61 0.38 -40.06
CA SER A 473 -14.36 -0.61 -40.84
C SER A 473 -14.70 -1.84 -40.01
N LYS A 474 -15.91 -2.40 -40.18
CA LYS A 474 -16.27 -3.73 -39.66
C LYS A 474 -15.22 -4.76 -40.09
N GLN A 475 -14.94 -5.74 -39.23
CA GLN A 475 -14.16 -6.91 -39.66
C GLN A 475 -14.97 -7.70 -40.69
N ILE A 476 -14.31 -8.46 -41.57
CA ILE A 476 -15.02 -9.24 -42.59
C ILE A 476 -15.98 -10.25 -41.95
N GLU A 477 -15.57 -10.83 -40.84
CA GLU A 477 -16.36 -11.77 -40.04
C GLU A 477 -17.60 -11.13 -39.39
N GLU A 478 -17.62 -9.79 -39.30
CA GLU A 478 -18.72 -9.00 -38.74
C GLU A 478 -19.66 -8.44 -39.82
N ILE A 479 -19.30 -8.52 -41.10
CA ILE A 479 -20.18 -8.12 -42.22
C ILE A 479 -21.24 -9.21 -42.38
N THR A 480 -22.48 -8.91 -42.01
CA THR A 480 -23.60 -9.84 -42.17
C THR A 480 -24.11 -9.84 -43.62
N ALA A 481 -24.87 -10.89 -43.99
CA ALA A 481 -25.57 -10.92 -45.27
C ALA A 481 -26.51 -9.72 -45.45
N ASN A 482 -27.10 -9.22 -44.36
CA ASN A 482 -27.96 -8.03 -44.40
C ASN A 482 -27.16 -6.76 -44.67
N ASP A 483 -25.99 -6.60 -44.02
CA ASP A 483 -25.09 -5.47 -44.27
C ASP A 483 -24.64 -5.45 -45.72
N PHE A 484 -24.25 -6.62 -46.26
CA PHE A 484 -23.83 -6.74 -47.65
C PHE A 484 -24.99 -6.49 -48.62
N ASN A 485 -26.18 -7.04 -48.37
CA ASN A 485 -27.34 -6.84 -49.23
C ASN A 485 -27.78 -5.37 -49.27
N ALA A 486 -27.72 -4.66 -48.15
CA ALA A 486 -28.02 -3.22 -48.10
C ALA A 486 -26.98 -2.41 -48.89
N PHE A 487 -25.70 -2.67 -48.68
CA PHE A 487 -24.60 -2.09 -49.44
C PHE A 487 -24.74 -2.35 -50.95
N PHE A 488 -24.95 -3.60 -51.35
CA PHE A 488 -25.05 -4.00 -52.75
C PHE A 488 -26.27 -3.38 -53.43
N LYS A 489 -27.40 -3.29 -52.72
CA LYS A 489 -28.60 -2.63 -53.22
C LYS A 489 -28.35 -1.15 -53.51
N GLU A 490 -27.69 -0.42 -52.62
CA GLU A 490 -27.33 0.98 -52.85
C GLU A 490 -26.35 1.16 -54.01
N CYS A 491 -25.37 0.25 -54.16
CA CYS A 491 -24.51 0.23 -55.33
C CYS A 491 -25.29 0.00 -56.63
N CYS A 492 -26.22 -0.97 -56.65
CA CYS A 492 -27.07 -1.23 -57.81
C CYS A 492 -28.00 -0.04 -58.13
N ASP A 493 -28.56 0.62 -57.12
CA ASP A 493 -29.43 1.79 -57.31
C ASP A 493 -28.62 2.98 -57.88
N ALA A 494 -27.41 3.21 -57.38
CA ALA A 494 -26.47 4.18 -57.96
C ALA A 494 -26.09 3.80 -59.40
N GLY A 495 -25.88 2.51 -59.68
CA GLY A 495 -25.57 1.99 -61.00
C GLY A 495 -26.72 2.18 -62.00
N LYS A 496 -27.97 1.96 -61.58
CA LYS A 496 -29.17 2.24 -62.38
C LYS A 496 -29.25 3.72 -62.76
N GLN A 497 -28.95 4.62 -61.82
CA GLN A 497 -28.92 6.06 -62.10
C GLN A 497 -27.80 6.41 -63.09
N ALA A 498 -26.61 5.84 -62.92
CA ALA A 498 -25.47 6.06 -63.81
C ALA A 498 -25.76 5.55 -65.23
N ILE A 499 -26.31 4.34 -65.39
CA ILE A 499 -26.65 3.75 -66.69
C ILE A 499 -27.68 4.62 -67.43
N LYS A 500 -28.70 5.15 -66.75
CA LYS A 500 -29.67 6.08 -67.35
C LYS A 500 -29.02 7.36 -67.87
N GLN A 501 -28.03 7.89 -67.15
CA GLN A 501 -27.33 9.11 -67.55
C GLN A 501 -26.28 8.86 -68.66
N LEU A 502 -25.87 7.60 -68.84
CA LEU A 502 -24.92 7.13 -69.84
C LEU A 502 -25.60 6.52 -71.07
N GLU A 503 -26.91 6.69 -71.26
CA GLU A 503 -27.66 6.15 -72.39
C GLU A 503 -27.01 6.54 -73.73
N GLY A 504 -26.69 5.54 -74.56
CA GLY A 504 -25.92 5.71 -75.80
C GLY A 504 -24.39 5.69 -75.67
N ASN A 505 -23.84 5.63 -74.44
CA ASN A 505 -22.40 5.51 -74.17
C ASN A 505 -22.03 4.08 -73.71
N ARG A 506 -21.84 3.19 -74.69
CA ARG A 506 -21.58 1.76 -74.44
C ARG A 506 -20.37 1.51 -73.54
N SER A 507 -19.29 2.28 -73.70
CA SER A 507 -18.07 2.12 -72.90
C SER A 507 -18.27 2.53 -71.43
N GLY A 508 -19.00 3.62 -71.17
CA GLY A 508 -19.35 4.03 -69.80
C GLY A 508 -20.32 3.05 -69.12
N ILE A 509 -21.32 2.55 -69.86
CA ILE A 509 -22.25 1.53 -69.35
C ILE A 509 -21.49 0.24 -68.99
N THR A 510 -20.55 -0.20 -69.84
CA THR A 510 -19.74 -1.38 -69.58
C THR A 510 -18.90 -1.22 -68.31
N ALA A 511 -18.30 -0.05 -68.09
CA ALA A 511 -17.56 0.26 -66.87
C ALA A 511 -18.43 0.18 -65.60
N VAL A 512 -19.65 0.73 -65.61
CA VAL A 512 -20.59 0.62 -64.48
C VAL A 512 -20.95 -0.85 -64.21
N VAL A 513 -21.24 -1.61 -65.25
CA VAL A 513 -21.60 -3.04 -65.14
C VAL A 513 -20.44 -3.88 -64.61
N ASP A 514 -19.21 -3.63 -65.05
CA ASP A 514 -18.03 -4.37 -64.59
C ASP A 514 -17.70 -4.07 -63.12
N VAL A 515 -17.90 -2.82 -62.67
CA VAL A 515 -17.79 -2.46 -61.24
C VAL A 515 -18.86 -3.18 -60.41
N LEU A 516 -20.13 -3.14 -60.82
CA LEU A 516 -21.21 -3.86 -60.12
C LEU A 516 -21.00 -5.37 -60.10
N ARG A 517 -20.52 -5.94 -61.21
CA ARG A 517 -20.18 -7.36 -61.31
C ARG A 517 -19.02 -7.72 -60.38
N SER A 518 -18.02 -6.85 -60.26
CA SER A 518 -16.90 -7.04 -59.33
C SER A 518 -17.37 -7.01 -57.88
N ILE A 519 -18.23 -6.05 -57.51
CA ILE A 519 -18.83 -5.97 -56.17
C ILE A 519 -19.70 -7.20 -55.90
N ALA A 520 -20.47 -7.68 -56.88
CA ALA A 520 -21.28 -8.88 -56.75
C ALA A 520 -20.43 -10.14 -56.55
N ASN A 521 -19.37 -10.31 -57.34
CA ASN A 521 -18.43 -11.42 -57.21
C ASN A 521 -17.72 -11.39 -55.85
N TRP A 522 -17.38 -10.19 -55.38
CA TRP A 522 -16.86 -9.96 -54.03
C TRP A 522 -17.84 -10.39 -52.94
N GLY A 523 -19.11 -10.00 -53.06
CA GLY A 523 -20.19 -10.44 -52.18
C GLY A 523 -20.39 -11.95 -52.16
N ILE A 524 -20.40 -12.57 -53.34
CA ILE A 524 -20.50 -14.03 -53.49
C ILE A 524 -19.33 -14.70 -52.78
N TYR A 525 -18.10 -14.20 -52.94
CA TYR A 525 -16.92 -14.75 -52.30
C TYR A 525 -16.93 -14.58 -50.76
N ILE A 526 -17.33 -13.40 -50.26
CA ILE A 526 -17.47 -13.14 -48.81
C ILE A 526 -18.54 -14.04 -48.19
N LEU A 527 -19.73 -14.09 -48.77
CA LEU A 527 -20.85 -14.87 -48.27
C LEU A 527 -20.61 -16.37 -48.40
N SER A 528 -19.75 -16.79 -49.34
CA SER A 528 -19.29 -18.18 -49.46
C SER A 528 -18.02 -18.50 -48.68
N LEU A 529 -17.49 -17.56 -47.88
CA LEU A 529 -16.29 -17.71 -47.04
C LEU A 529 -15.02 -18.16 -47.80
N GLY A 530 -14.95 -17.88 -49.10
CA GLY A 530 -13.78 -18.19 -49.94
C GLY A 530 -13.46 -19.67 -50.19
N THR A 531 -14.16 -20.63 -49.58
CA THR A 531 -14.28 -22.04 -49.99
C THR A 531 -15.41 -22.71 -49.21
N THR A 532 -15.99 -23.78 -49.78
CA THR A 532 -17.15 -24.57 -49.32
C THR A 532 -17.33 -24.59 -47.79
N PRO A 533 -18.54 -24.29 -47.27
CA PRO A 533 -18.74 -23.81 -45.90
C PRO A 533 -18.49 -24.89 -44.85
N GLN A 534 -17.50 -24.66 -43.97
CA GLN A 534 -17.55 -25.19 -42.60
C GLN A 534 -16.99 -24.19 -41.59
N PHE A 535 -17.68 -24.12 -40.44
CA PHE A 535 -17.41 -23.35 -39.22
C PHE A 535 -17.79 -21.85 -39.34
N PHE A 536 -18.96 -21.36 -38.91
CA PHE A 536 -19.47 -21.32 -37.53
C PHE A 536 -21.02 -21.11 -37.41
N LYS A 537 -21.84 -21.83 -38.19
CA LYS A 537 -23.29 -22.01 -37.91
C LYS A 537 -23.72 -23.43 -38.28
N LYS A 538 -24.82 -23.94 -37.67
CA LYS A 538 -25.39 -25.26 -38.01
C LYS A 538 -25.57 -25.35 -39.54
N THR A 539 -25.04 -26.43 -40.12
CA THR A 539 -24.78 -26.65 -41.55
C THR A 539 -25.97 -26.48 -42.51
N ARG A 540 -27.21 -26.43 -42.01
CA ARG A 540 -28.42 -26.31 -42.83
C ARG A 540 -28.90 -24.88 -43.06
N THR A 541 -28.78 -23.98 -42.08
CA THR A 541 -29.30 -22.60 -42.24
C THR A 541 -28.34 -21.69 -43.00
N ALA A 542 -27.03 -21.87 -42.83
CA ALA A 542 -26.04 -21.05 -43.54
C ALA A 542 -26.01 -21.31 -45.06
N ALA A 543 -26.27 -22.55 -45.51
CA ALA A 543 -26.30 -22.89 -46.93
C ALA A 543 -27.53 -22.30 -47.64
N ASP A 544 -28.70 -22.37 -47.01
CA ASP A 544 -29.94 -21.81 -47.55
C ASP A 544 -29.90 -20.27 -47.55
N ASP A 545 -29.39 -19.63 -46.50
CA ASP A 545 -29.22 -18.18 -46.43
C ASP A 545 -28.22 -17.66 -47.50
N VAL A 546 -27.12 -18.40 -47.72
CA VAL A 546 -26.14 -18.08 -48.77
C VAL A 546 -26.71 -18.32 -50.16
N ALA A 547 -27.44 -19.42 -50.37
CA ALA A 547 -28.11 -19.70 -51.64
C ALA A 547 -29.18 -18.64 -51.97
N GLN A 548 -29.98 -18.24 -50.98
CA GLN A 548 -30.97 -17.17 -51.09
C GLN A 548 -30.29 -15.82 -51.38
N ALA A 549 -29.21 -15.48 -50.67
CA ALA A 549 -28.47 -14.24 -50.92
C ALA A 549 -27.84 -14.21 -52.31
N ILE A 550 -27.25 -15.32 -52.77
CA ILE A 550 -26.73 -15.47 -54.14
C ILE A 550 -27.85 -15.33 -55.17
N HIS A 551 -29.03 -15.91 -54.91
CA HIS A 551 -30.19 -15.79 -55.80
C HIS A 551 -30.68 -14.34 -55.88
N VAL A 552 -30.82 -13.65 -54.75
CA VAL A 552 -31.22 -12.23 -54.67
C VAL A 552 -30.19 -11.33 -55.37
N LEU A 553 -28.90 -11.59 -55.20
CA LEU A 553 -27.81 -10.92 -55.93
C LEU A 553 -27.97 -11.08 -57.45
N LYS A 554 -28.15 -12.32 -57.91
CA LYS A 554 -28.35 -12.63 -59.33
C LYS A 554 -29.61 -11.96 -59.89
N ASP A 555 -30.72 -12.01 -59.17
CA ASP A 555 -31.98 -11.38 -59.58
C ASP A 555 -31.84 -9.85 -59.64
N THR A 556 -31.16 -9.25 -58.67
CA THR A 556 -30.93 -7.80 -58.62
C THR A 556 -30.03 -7.34 -59.77
N ILE A 557 -28.99 -8.11 -60.11
CA ILE A 557 -28.14 -7.85 -61.29
C ILE A 557 -28.95 -8.00 -62.57
N THR A 558 -29.73 -9.07 -62.69
CA THR A 558 -30.55 -9.34 -63.88
C THR A 558 -31.56 -8.22 -64.10
N SER A 559 -32.31 -7.82 -63.07
CA SER A 559 -33.22 -6.66 -63.10
C SER A 559 -32.51 -5.34 -63.41
N THR A 560 -31.25 -5.17 -62.98
CA THR A 560 -30.45 -3.97 -63.29
C THR A 560 -30.00 -3.95 -64.76
N LEU A 561 -29.75 -5.13 -65.35
CA LEU A 561 -29.30 -5.30 -66.73
C LEU A 561 -30.46 -5.42 -67.74
N GLU A 562 -31.67 -5.78 -67.31
CA GLU A 562 -32.88 -5.93 -68.15
C GLU A 562 -33.28 -4.65 -68.90
N HIS A 563 -32.76 -3.49 -68.50
CA HIS A 563 -32.99 -2.20 -69.15
C HIS A 563 -31.96 -1.85 -70.23
N ILE A 564 -31.01 -2.74 -70.53
CA ILE A 564 -29.99 -2.55 -71.56
C ILE A 564 -30.41 -3.36 -72.79
N ASP A 565 -30.91 -2.67 -73.81
CA ASP A 565 -31.24 -3.30 -75.10
C ASP A 565 -29.95 -3.59 -75.90
N PHE A 566 -29.56 -4.86 -75.96
CA PHE A 566 -28.42 -5.32 -76.76
C PHE A 566 -28.79 -5.61 -78.23
N SER A 567 -30.03 -5.39 -78.66
CA SER A 567 -30.56 -5.89 -79.95
C SER A 567 -30.12 -5.12 -81.21
N GLN A 568 -29.25 -4.11 -81.11
CA GLN A 568 -28.56 -3.56 -82.29
C GLN A 568 -27.16 -4.17 -82.46
N GLU A 569 -27.11 -5.48 -82.70
CA GLU A 569 -25.96 -6.12 -83.35
C GLU A 569 -26.19 -6.17 -84.87
N PRO A 570 -25.31 -5.60 -85.71
CA PRO A 570 -25.17 -6.13 -87.05
C PRO A 570 -24.47 -7.49 -86.92
N ASN A 571 -25.20 -8.55 -87.27
CA ASN A 571 -24.68 -9.90 -87.50
C ASN A 571 -23.32 -9.85 -88.22
N GLN A 572 -22.25 -10.19 -87.53
CA GLN A 572 -21.07 -10.77 -88.14
C GLN A 572 -20.79 -12.10 -87.45
N ASN A 573 -21.28 -13.16 -88.10
CA ASN A 573 -20.64 -14.47 -88.07
C ASN A 573 -19.11 -14.29 -88.11
N ILE A 574 -18.40 -15.00 -87.23
CA ILE A 574 -17.39 -15.98 -87.59
C ILE A 574 -17.18 -16.89 -86.38
N ALA A 575 -17.13 -18.19 -86.70
CA ALA A 575 -16.96 -19.32 -85.80
C ALA A 575 -15.65 -19.30 -85.01
N SER A 576 -15.62 -20.03 -83.89
CA SER A 576 -14.83 -21.27 -83.82
C SER A 576 -15.11 -22.06 -82.53
N THR A 577 -15.10 -23.39 -82.66
CA THR A 577 -14.59 -24.23 -81.58
C THR A 577 -13.06 -24.17 -81.71
N ILE A 578 -12.34 -23.83 -80.63
CA ILE A 578 -10.89 -23.50 -80.57
C ILE A 578 -10.53 -22.15 -81.17
#